data_AF-A0A7K2VS45-F1
#
_entry.id   AF-A0A7K2VS45-F1
#
_cell.length_a   1.000
_cell.length_b   1.000
_cell.length_c   1.000
_cell.angle_alpha   90.00
_cell.angle_beta   90.00
_cell.angle_gamma   90.00
#
_symmetry.space_group_name_H-M   'P 1'
#
loop_
_entity.id
_entity.type
_entity.pdbx_description
1 polymer ?
#
loop_
_entity_poly.entity_id
_entity_poly.type
_entity_poly.pdbx_seq_one_letter_code
_entity_poly.pdbx_strand_id
1 'polypeptide(L)'
;MISMDMRRIVAVLAEEAEQQIQDQVWKLEPSDRALALKTAAGLRDAVGPPNVQEDLPQIKRLEHLRESLAVLAISLSRTHGRLAWFLSGALDALERVLRWRAMPADRGGSFGTVLPSPEEYKEAEDAVRRLEEALAVITAETVDLGTVRPDQQANGG
;
A
#
# COMPACT_ATOMS: atom_id res chain seq x y z
N MET A 1 -8.43 7.51 22.95
CA MET A 1 -8.32 7.07 21.54
C MET A 1 -7.43 5.86 21.53
N ILE A 2 -8.01 4.69 21.22
CA ILE A 2 -7.23 3.49 20.93
C ILE A 2 -6.47 3.84 19.64
N SER A 3 -5.14 3.88 19.68
CA SER A 3 -4.36 4.02 18.44
C SER A 3 -4.71 2.79 17.61
N MET A 4 -5.51 2.97 16.55
CA MET A 4 -5.72 1.90 15.60
C MET A 4 -4.37 1.57 14.98
N ASP A 5 -4.08 0.29 14.91
CA ASP A 5 -2.90 -0.29 14.28
C ASP A 5 -2.92 0.05 12.77
N MET A 6 -1.87 0.70 12.26
CA MET A 6 -1.69 1.11 10.87
C MET A 6 -1.88 -0.08 9.92
N ARG A 7 -1.35 -1.25 10.31
CA ARG A 7 -1.53 -2.49 9.55
C ARG A 7 -3.00 -2.87 9.44
N ARG A 8 -3.77 -2.70 10.51
CA ARG A 8 -5.21 -3.02 10.51
C ARG A 8 -5.99 -2.06 9.63
N ILE A 9 -5.69 -0.77 9.67
CA ILE A 9 -6.35 0.22 8.79
C ILE A 9 -6.06 -0.13 7.33
N VAL A 10 -4.79 -0.39 7.00
CA VAL A 10 -4.40 -0.79 5.64
C VAL A 10 -5.08 -2.09 5.22
N ALA A 11 -5.19 -3.09 6.10
CA ALA A 11 -5.87 -4.34 5.77
C ALA A 11 -7.35 -4.10 5.41
N VAL A 12 -8.06 -3.27 6.18
CA VAL A 12 -9.45 -2.91 5.89
C VAL A 12 -9.57 -2.18 4.55
N LEU A 13 -8.66 -1.24 4.26
CA LEU A 13 -8.63 -0.53 2.97
C LEU A 13 -8.36 -1.48 1.79
N ALA A 14 -7.46 -2.45 1.96
CA ALA A 14 -7.14 -3.45 0.95
C ALA A 14 -8.34 -4.36 0.67
N GLU A 15 -8.98 -4.88 1.73
CA GLU A 15 -10.19 -5.71 1.62
C GLU A 15 -11.32 -4.96 0.91
N GLU A 16 -11.55 -3.68 1.25
CA GLU A 16 -12.55 -2.84 0.59
C GLU A 16 -12.22 -2.63 -0.91
N ALA A 17 -10.96 -2.33 -1.22
CA ALA A 17 -10.50 -2.15 -2.59
C ALA A 17 -10.73 -3.42 -3.42
N GLU A 18 -10.30 -4.58 -2.92
CA GLU A 18 -10.49 -5.88 -3.57
C GLU A 18 -11.97 -6.18 -3.81
N GLN A 19 -12.81 -5.99 -2.78
CA GLN A 19 -14.25 -6.22 -2.89
C GLN A 19 -14.88 -5.33 -3.96
N GLN A 20 -14.53 -4.04 -4.02
CA GLN A 20 -15.07 -3.13 -5.03
C GLN A 20 -14.65 -3.52 -6.46
N ILE A 21 -13.46 -4.09 -6.65
CA ILE A 21 -13.01 -4.62 -7.94
C ILE A 21 -13.81 -5.87 -8.31
N GLN A 22 -13.95 -6.81 -7.38
CA GLN A 22 -14.69 -8.05 -7.59
C GLN A 22 -16.16 -7.78 -7.93
N ASP A 23 -16.79 -6.85 -7.23
CA ASP A 23 -18.18 -6.44 -7.44
C ASP A 23 -18.38 -5.58 -8.71
N GLN A 24 -17.31 -5.32 -9.49
CA GLN A 24 -17.31 -4.46 -10.68
C GLN A 24 -17.78 -3.03 -10.40
N VAL A 25 -17.80 -2.64 -9.12
CA VAL A 25 -18.12 -1.30 -8.66
C VAL A 25 -16.97 -0.38 -9.08
N TRP A 26 -15.74 -0.78 -8.77
CA TRP A 26 -14.50 -0.15 -9.26
C TRP A 26 -14.02 -0.83 -10.53
N LYS A 27 -14.14 -0.12 -11.66
CA LYS A 27 -13.49 -0.51 -12.91
C LYS A 27 -12.20 0.27 -13.05
N LEU A 28 -11.06 -0.41 -12.98
CA LEU A 28 -9.76 0.23 -13.15
C LEU A 28 -9.55 0.60 -14.62
N GLU A 29 -9.50 1.89 -14.91
CA GLU A 29 -9.08 2.39 -16.20
C GLU A 29 -7.60 2.04 -16.48
N PRO A 30 -7.18 1.86 -17.74
CA PRO A 30 -5.80 1.51 -18.07
C PRO A 30 -4.75 2.47 -17.48
N SER A 31 -5.06 3.77 -17.42
CA SER A 31 -4.18 4.78 -16.82
C SER A 31 -4.03 4.62 -15.31
N ASP A 32 -5.13 4.32 -14.61
CA ASP A 32 -5.12 4.07 -13.16
C ASP A 32 -4.39 2.75 -12.85
N ARG A 33 -4.53 1.73 -13.71
CA ARG A 33 -3.76 0.48 -13.60
C ARG A 33 -2.27 0.72 -13.73
N ALA A 34 -1.85 1.46 -14.75
CA ALA A 34 -0.45 1.80 -14.94
C ALA A 34 0.11 2.61 -13.76
N LEU A 35 -0.68 3.54 -13.23
CA LEU A 35 -0.29 4.33 -12.06
C LEU A 35 -0.18 3.46 -10.81
N ALA A 36 -1.18 2.61 -10.52
CA ALA A 36 -1.17 1.71 -9.37
C ALA A 36 0.00 0.72 -9.40
N LEU A 37 0.34 0.17 -10.57
CA LEU A 37 1.54 -0.65 -10.76
C LEU A 37 2.83 0.12 -10.46
N LYS A 38 2.92 1.36 -10.93
CA LYS A 38 4.07 2.24 -10.65
C LYS A 38 4.16 2.59 -9.17
N THR A 39 3.03 2.83 -8.51
CA THR A 39 2.96 3.08 -7.07
C THR A 39 3.44 1.85 -6.30
N ALA A 40 2.94 0.65 -6.64
CA ALA A 40 3.37 -0.60 -6.01
C ALA A 40 4.88 -0.82 -6.13
N ALA A 41 5.45 -0.62 -7.33
CA ALA A 41 6.89 -0.70 -7.53
C ALA A 41 7.66 0.30 -6.65
N GLY A 42 7.20 1.56 -6.57
CA GLY A 42 7.83 2.57 -5.72
C GLY A 42 7.77 2.24 -4.23
N LEU A 43 6.68 1.64 -3.74
CA LEU A 43 6.57 1.17 -2.35
C LEU A 43 7.53 0.01 -2.07
N ARG A 44 7.61 -0.94 -3.01
CA ARG A 44 8.53 -2.08 -2.93
C ARG A 44 9.99 -1.62 -2.87
N ASP A 45 10.35 -0.68 -3.73
CA ASP A 45 11.72 -0.13 -3.80
C ASP A 45 12.10 0.63 -2.53
N ALA A 46 11.15 1.38 -1.94
CA ALA A 46 11.39 2.16 -0.73
C ALA A 46 11.62 1.30 0.52
N VAL A 47 10.72 0.36 0.84
CA VAL A 47 10.80 -0.42 2.09
C VAL A 47 11.55 -1.74 1.93
N GLY A 48 11.54 -2.33 0.72
CA GLY A 48 12.23 -3.57 0.43
C GLY A 48 11.82 -4.77 1.31
N PRO A 49 12.61 -5.86 1.24
CA PRO A 49 12.35 -7.08 2.01
C PRO A 49 12.48 -6.88 3.53
N PRO A 50 11.67 -7.58 4.35
CA PRO A 50 11.70 -7.44 5.82
C PRO A 50 13.08 -7.61 6.45
N ASN A 51 13.83 -8.64 6.05
CA ASN A 51 15.15 -8.92 6.62
C ASN A 51 16.15 -7.80 6.34
N VAL A 52 16.13 -7.22 5.14
CA VAL A 52 17.02 -6.11 4.78
C VAL A 52 16.63 -4.85 5.55
N GLN A 53 15.33 -4.57 5.64
CA GLN A 53 14.81 -3.37 6.29
C GLN A 53 15.04 -3.38 7.80
N GLU A 54 14.89 -4.52 8.47
CA GLU A 54 15.08 -4.65 9.92
C GLU A 54 16.55 -4.45 10.35
N ASP A 55 17.50 -4.79 9.47
CA ASP A 55 18.94 -4.62 9.70
C ASP A 55 19.42 -3.16 9.54
N LEU A 56 18.56 -2.27 9.03
CA LEU A 56 18.93 -0.87 8.81
C LEU A 56 18.95 -0.05 10.10
N PRO A 57 19.82 0.97 10.17
CA PRO A 57 19.72 2.01 11.19
C PRO A 57 18.33 2.69 11.18
N GLN A 58 17.81 3.04 12.36
CA GLN A 58 16.47 3.65 12.50
C GLN A 58 16.25 4.90 11.63
N ILE A 59 17.30 5.70 11.41
CA ILE A 59 17.23 6.86 10.52
C ILE A 59 16.94 6.46 9.08
N LYS A 60 17.55 5.38 8.59
CA LYS A 60 17.32 4.84 7.24
C LYS A 60 15.94 4.22 7.11
N ARG A 61 15.50 3.47 8.13
CA ARG A 61 14.13 2.94 8.19
C ARG A 61 13.08 4.04 8.11
N LEU A 62 13.30 5.16 8.82
CA LEU A 62 12.42 6.32 8.78
C LEU A 62 12.47 7.06 7.44
N GLU A 63 13.65 7.19 6.82
CA GLU A 63 13.78 7.74 5.47
C GLU A 63 12.96 6.94 4.46
N HIS A 64 13.08 5.60 4.46
CA HIS A 64 12.35 4.70 3.56
C HIS A 64 10.82 4.79 3.74
N LEU A 65 10.33 4.85 4.99
CA LEU A 65 8.91 5.04 5.26
C LEU A 65 8.39 6.40 4.77
N ARG A 66 9.20 7.46 4.88
CA ARG A 66 8.86 8.79 4.34
C ARG A 66 8.91 8.83 2.82
N GLU A 67 9.82 8.08 2.21
CA GLU A 67 9.85 7.91 0.76
C GLU A 67 8.59 7.20 0.26
N SER A 68 8.09 6.20 0.99
CA SER A 68 6.80 5.55 0.70
C SER A 68 5.63 6.55 0.73
N LEU A 69 5.58 7.42 1.75
CA LEU A 69 4.60 8.51 1.80
C LEU A 69 4.72 9.45 0.60
N ALA A 70 5.94 9.77 0.15
CA ALA A 70 6.15 10.59 -1.04
C ALA A 70 5.65 9.90 -2.31
N VAL A 71 5.90 8.60 -2.47
CA VAL A 71 5.38 7.79 -3.59
C VAL A 71 3.85 7.82 -3.62
N LEU A 72 3.20 7.63 -2.47
CA LEU A 72 1.73 7.71 -2.35
C LEU A 72 1.21 9.11 -2.70
N ALA A 73 1.81 10.16 -2.14
CA ALA A 73 1.38 11.54 -2.37
C ALA A 73 1.53 11.96 -3.84
N ILE A 74 2.65 11.60 -4.48
CA ILE A 74 2.86 11.85 -5.92
C ILE A 74 1.82 11.09 -6.75
N SER A 75 1.50 9.85 -6.40
CA SER A 75 0.50 9.06 -7.11
C SER A 75 -0.90 9.65 -6.95
N LEU A 76 -1.27 10.01 -5.72
CA LEU A 76 -2.52 10.70 -5.41
C LEU A 76 -2.69 11.99 -6.21
N SER A 77 -1.62 12.78 -6.36
CA SER A 77 -1.66 14.04 -7.13
C SER A 77 -1.98 13.85 -8.62
N ARG A 78 -1.86 12.64 -9.14
CA ARG A 78 -2.02 12.29 -10.57
C ARG A 78 -3.29 11.52 -10.88
N THR A 79 -4.13 11.23 -9.87
CA THR A 79 -5.33 10.41 -10.04
C THR A 79 -6.53 11.04 -9.35
N HIS A 80 -7.70 10.57 -9.74
CA HIS A 80 -9.00 10.97 -9.23
C HIS A 80 -9.87 9.73 -9.02
N GLY A 81 -11.01 9.88 -8.32
CA GLY A 81 -11.94 8.78 -8.09
C GLY A 81 -11.40 7.74 -7.10
N ARG A 82 -11.73 6.46 -7.31
CA ARG A 82 -11.51 5.41 -6.31
C ARG A 82 -10.05 5.12 -6.01
N LEU A 83 -9.17 5.20 -7.02
CA LEU A 83 -7.73 5.08 -6.77
C LEU A 83 -7.25 6.21 -5.85
N ALA A 84 -7.69 7.44 -6.10
CA ALA A 84 -7.36 8.57 -5.24
C ALA A 84 -7.91 8.40 -3.82
N TRP A 85 -9.12 7.88 -3.65
CA TRP A 85 -9.70 7.61 -2.33
C TRP A 85 -8.91 6.55 -1.57
N PHE A 86 -8.55 5.45 -2.23
CA PHE A 86 -7.71 4.40 -1.67
C PHE A 86 -6.34 4.94 -1.23
N LEU A 87 -5.65 5.68 -2.11
CA LEU A 87 -4.34 6.28 -1.81
C LEU A 87 -4.42 7.33 -0.71
N SER A 88 -5.51 8.10 -0.63
CA SER A 88 -5.75 9.05 0.46
C SER A 88 -5.94 8.34 1.79
N GLY A 89 -6.69 7.23 1.83
CA GLY A 89 -6.83 6.41 3.04
C GLY A 89 -5.51 5.80 3.49
N ALA A 90 -4.68 5.36 2.55
CA ALA A 90 -3.34 4.85 2.84
C ALA A 90 -2.42 5.93 3.45
N LEU A 91 -2.46 7.16 2.93
CA LEU A 91 -1.72 8.29 3.49
C LEU A 91 -2.19 8.66 4.91
N ASP A 92 -3.50 8.65 5.14
CA ASP A 92 -4.07 8.91 6.47
C ASP A 92 -3.64 7.85 7.49
N ALA A 93 -3.67 6.57 7.11
CA ALA A 93 -3.19 5.47 7.94
C ALA A 93 -1.70 5.65 8.35
N LEU A 94 -0.88 6.20 7.45
CA LEU A 94 0.56 6.38 7.66
C LEU A 94 0.94 7.78 8.18
N GLU A 95 -0.01 8.68 8.45
CA GLU A 95 0.24 10.09 8.81
C GLU A 95 1.22 10.21 10.00
N ARG A 96 1.10 9.30 10.98
CA ARG A 96 1.92 9.29 12.20
C ARG A 96 3.43 9.21 11.89
N VAL A 97 3.83 8.56 10.81
CA VAL A 97 5.24 8.44 10.37
C VAL A 97 5.86 9.81 10.11
N LEU A 98 5.08 10.79 9.64
CA LEU A 98 5.59 12.15 9.41
C LEU A 98 6.09 12.79 10.70
N ARG A 99 5.49 12.44 11.83
CA ARG A 99 5.83 12.96 13.17
C ARG A 99 6.91 12.14 13.86
N TRP A 100 7.46 11.11 13.25
CA TRP A 100 8.54 10.34 13.88
C TRP A 100 9.87 11.07 13.81
N ARG A 101 10.73 10.82 14.79
CA ARG A 101 12.15 11.18 14.73
C ARG A 101 12.99 9.94 14.99
N ALA A 102 14.17 9.88 14.37
CA ALA A 102 15.12 8.78 14.56
C ALA A 102 16.21 9.11 15.60
N MET A 103 16.24 10.34 16.11
CA MET A 103 17.22 10.80 17.09
C MET A 103 16.51 11.30 18.35
N PRO A 104 17.11 11.15 19.54
CA PRO A 104 16.63 11.81 20.74
C PRO A 104 16.51 13.32 20.55
N ALA A 105 15.52 13.92 21.19
CA ALA A 105 15.48 15.37 21.27
C ALA A 105 16.52 15.81 22.31
N ASP A 106 17.44 16.68 21.94
CA ASP A 106 18.30 17.39 22.90
C ASP A 106 17.46 18.32 23.79
N ARG A 107 18.11 19.12 24.65
CA ARG A 107 17.43 20.11 25.50
C ARG A 107 16.68 21.14 24.65
N GLY A 108 15.41 20.90 24.36
CA GLY A 108 14.56 21.75 23.53
C GLY A 108 13.22 21.09 23.16
N GLY A 109 12.36 21.84 22.48
CA GLY A 109 11.11 21.30 21.92
C GLY A 109 11.38 20.45 20.67
N SER A 110 10.61 19.38 20.48
CA SER A 110 10.78 18.43 19.36
C SER A 110 9.79 18.65 18.21
N PHE A 111 9.18 19.84 18.11
CA PHE A 111 8.11 20.16 17.14
C PHE A 111 6.96 19.15 17.12
N GLY A 112 6.62 18.56 18.27
CA GLY A 112 5.56 17.55 18.38
C GLY A 112 5.92 16.20 17.78
N THR A 113 7.20 15.97 17.43
CA THR A 113 7.65 14.65 16.97
C THR A 113 7.71 13.65 18.12
N VAL A 114 7.75 12.35 17.80
CA VAL A 114 7.84 11.23 18.74
C VAL A 114 8.95 10.25 18.32
N LEU A 115 9.59 9.60 19.29
CA LEU A 115 10.47 8.46 19.02
C LEU A 115 9.58 7.22 18.89
N PRO A 116 9.49 6.59 17.71
CA PRO A 116 8.76 5.33 17.56
C PRO A 116 9.51 4.18 18.25
N SER A 117 8.75 3.21 18.72
CA SER A 117 9.25 1.90 19.15
C SER A 117 9.70 1.06 17.95
N PRO A 118 10.58 0.06 18.15
CA PRO A 118 10.92 -0.92 17.11
C PRO A 118 9.69 -1.61 16.51
N GLU A 119 8.67 -1.88 17.33
CA GLU A 119 7.40 -2.47 16.92
C GLU A 119 6.60 -1.54 16.01
N GLU A 120 6.52 -0.24 16.33
CA GLU A 120 5.87 0.76 15.46
C GLU A 120 6.55 0.84 14.09
N TYR A 121 7.88 0.76 14.01
CA TYR A 121 8.57 0.69 12.72
C TYR A 121 8.15 -0.55 11.93
N LYS A 122 8.16 -1.73 12.55
CA LYS A 122 7.76 -2.98 11.89
C LYS A 122 6.32 -2.89 11.41
N GLU A 123 5.42 -2.36 12.23
CA GLU A 123 4.01 -2.15 11.90
C GLU A 123 3.83 -1.28 10.65
N ALA A 124 4.52 -0.13 10.58
CA ALA A 124 4.43 0.77 9.43
C ALA A 124 5.04 0.15 8.16
N GLU A 125 6.17 -0.56 8.28
CA GLU A 125 6.80 -1.25 7.14
C GLU A 125 5.90 -2.37 6.60
N ASP A 126 5.27 -3.12 7.50
CA ASP A 126 4.29 -4.15 7.20
C ASP A 126 3.00 -3.60 6.59
N ALA A 127 2.59 -2.40 6.99
CA ALA A 127 1.48 -1.69 6.37
C ALA A 127 1.85 -1.27 4.94
N VAL A 128 3.05 -0.75 4.70
CA VAL A 128 3.52 -0.39 3.35
C VAL A 128 3.59 -1.62 2.44
N ARG A 129 4.11 -2.75 2.91
CA ARG A 129 4.13 -4.00 2.13
C ARG A 129 2.74 -4.49 1.76
N ARG A 130 1.78 -4.39 2.69
CA ARG A 130 0.38 -4.72 2.39
C ARG A 130 -0.25 -3.79 1.36
N LEU A 131 0.07 -2.50 1.40
CA LEU A 131 -0.38 -1.56 0.36
C LEU A 131 0.19 -1.92 -1.01
N GLU A 132 1.46 -2.31 -1.06
CA GLU A 132 2.12 -2.79 -2.27
C GLU A 132 1.44 -4.06 -2.82
N GLU A 133 1.18 -5.04 -1.97
CA GLU A 133 0.44 -6.26 -2.31
C GLU A 133 -0.97 -5.94 -2.82
N ALA A 134 -1.72 -5.10 -2.10
CA ALA A 134 -3.08 -4.71 -2.48
C ALA A 134 -3.12 -4.01 -3.85
N LEU A 135 -2.18 -3.09 -4.10
CA LEU A 135 -2.04 -2.43 -5.41
C LEU A 135 -1.71 -3.45 -6.52
N ALA A 136 -0.88 -4.46 -6.23
CA ALA A 136 -0.60 -5.53 -7.18
C ALA A 136 -1.83 -6.41 -7.45
N VAL A 137 -2.63 -6.71 -6.43
CA VAL A 137 -3.86 -7.53 -6.56
C VAL A 137 -4.91 -6.81 -7.40
N ILE A 138 -5.23 -5.55 -7.10
CA ILE A 138 -6.26 -4.80 -7.86
C ILE A 138 -5.83 -4.52 -9.31
N THR A 139 -4.53 -4.61 -9.60
CA THR A 139 -3.96 -4.44 -10.95
C THR A 139 -3.67 -5.75 -11.66
N ALA A 140 -3.96 -6.91 -11.04
CA ALA A 140 -3.95 -8.18 -11.75
C ALA A 140 -5.10 -8.18 -12.77
N GLU A 141 -4.83 -8.65 -13.99
CA GLU A 141 -5.91 -8.95 -14.92
C GLU A 141 -6.63 -10.19 -14.42
N THR A 142 -7.95 -10.11 -14.20
CA THR A 142 -8.77 -11.31 -14.20
C THR A 142 -8.70 -11.87 -15.60
N VAL A 143 -7.77 -12.81 -15.83
CA VAL A 143 -7.79 -13.63 -17.03
C VAL A 143 -9.11 -14.40 -16.98
N ASP A 144 -10.10 -13.92 -17.71
CA ASP A 144 -11.28 -14.69 -18.01
C ASP A 144 -10.81 -15.84 -18.89
N LEU A 145 -10.48 -16.97 -18.25
CA LEU A 145 -10.30 -18.24 -18.93
C LEU A 145 -11.67 -18.66 -19.43
N GLY A 146 -12.12 -17.99 -20.50
CA GLY A 146 -13.34 -18.28 -21.21
C GLY A 146 -13.43 -19.79 -21.41
N THR A 147 -14.48 -20.36 -20.84
CA THR A 147 -14.76 -21.78 -20.89
C THR A 147 -14.92 -22.20 -22.35
N VAL A 148 -13.84 -22.67 -22.98
CA VAL A 148 -13.93 -23.37 -24.25
C VAL A 148 -14.59 -24.70 -23.94
N ARG A 149 -15.92 -24.74 -24.11
CA ARG A 149 -16.69 -25.96 -24.15
C ARG A 149 -16.63 -26.45 -25.60
N PRO A 150 -15.83 -27.49 -25.94
CA PRO A 150 -15.93 -28.08 -27.26
C PRO A 150 -17.30 -28.78 -27.37
N ASP A 151 -18.09 -28.30 -28.33
CA ASP A 151 -19.38 -28.83 -28.71
C ASP A 151 -19.34 -30.34 -28.99
N GLN A 152 -20.34 -31.03 -28.47
CA GLN A 152 -20.69 -32.40 -28.86
C GLN A 152 -21.15 -32.44 -30.32
N GLN A 153 -20.33 -33.00 -31.21
CA GLN A 153 -20.74 -33.84 -32.35
C GLN A 153 -19.58 -34.81 -32.61
N ALA A 154 -19.76 -36.13 -32.66
CA ALA A 154 -20.55 -36.81 -33.67
C ALA A 154 -21.00 -38.23 -33.24
N ASN A 155 -22.18 -38.59 -33.74
CA ASN A 155 -22.76 -39.93 -33.83
C ASN A 155 -21.74 -41.05 -34.07
N GLY A 156 -21.81 -42.09 -33.26
CA GLY A 156 -21.42 -43.45 -33.63
C GLY A 156 -22.58 -44.40 -33.34
N GLY A 157 -22.98 -45.19 -34.34
CA GLY A 157 -23.99 -46.25 -34.22
C GLY A 157 -25.02 -46.22 -35.33
#